data_AF-A0A1B3B942-F1
#
_entry.id   AF-A0A1B3B942-F1
#
_cell.length_a   1.000
_cell.length_b   1.000
_cell.length_c   1.000
_cell.angle_alpha   90.00
_cell.angle_beta   90.00
_cell.angle_gamma   90.00
#
_symmetry.space_group_name_H-M   'P 1'
#
loop_
_entity.id
_entity.type
_entity.pdbx_description
1 polymer ?
#
loop_
_entity_poly.entity_id
_entity_poly.type
_entity_poly.pdbx_seq_one_letter_code
_entity_poly.pdbx_strand_id
1 'polypeptide(L)'
;MTFLYKLIVLCQEYEIIPKDNIEQQLDADLLEAGIIDSMGVVLFQELLSEKFDIDVPTEKFIIELRTLRAISDYVQLQLTEEELELACA
;
A
#
# COMPACT_ATOMS: atom_id res chain seq x y z
N MET A 1 -5.24 14.61 6.54
CA MET A 1 -4.34 13.44 6.58
C MET A 1 -4.06 13.04 5.14
N THR A 2 -2.83 12.75 4.73
CA THR A 2 -2.56 12.32 3.34
C THR A 2 -2.92 10.86 3.14
N PHE A 3 -3.34 10.46 1.93
CA PHE A 3 -3.66 9.06 1.63
C PHE A 3 -2.50 8.11 1.93
N LEU A 4 -1.25 8.50 1.64
CA LEU A 4 -0.06 7.72 1.98
C LEU A 4 -0.01 7.34 3.47
N TYR A 5 -0.33 8.29 4.35
CA TYR A 5 -0.34 8.04 5.79
C TYR A 5 -1.47 7.07 6.17
N LYS A 6 -2.65 7.23 5.57
CA LYS A 6 -3.76 6.28 5.77
C LYS A 6 -3.38 4.87 5.34
N LEU A 7 -2.76 4.72 4.17
CA LEU A 7 -2.31 3.44 3.65
C LEU A 7 -1.32 2.79 4.61
N ILE A 8 -0.34 3.54 5.11
CA ILE A 8 0.63 3.04 6.09
C ILE A 8 -0.05 2.53 7.36
N VAL A 9 -0.99 3.31 7.91
CA VAL A 9 -1.74 2.91 9.10
C VAL A 9 -2.47 1.60 8.86
N LEU A 10 -3.16 1.48 7.72
CA LEU A 10 -3.86 0.24 7.35
C LEU A 10 -2.88 -0.94 7.21
N CYS A 11 -1.75 -0.76 6.52
CA CYS A 11 -0.74 -1.80 6.39
C CYS A 11 -0.18 -2.26 7.76
N GLN A 12 -0.06 -1.35 8.72
CA GLN A 12 0.39 -1.67 10.08
C GLN A 12 -0.70 -2.33 10.92
N GLU A 13 -1.96 -1.95 10.75
CA GLU A 13 -3.11 -2.57 11.41
C GLU A 13 -3.30 -4.02 10.96
N TYR A 14 -3.03 -4.29 9.68
CA TYR A 14 -3.11 -5.61 9.06
C TYR A 14 -1.79 -6.39 9.14
N GLU A 15 -0.80 -5.90 9.88
CA GLU A 15 0.51 -6.54 10.10
C GLU A 15 1.27 -6.86 8.81
N ILE A 16 1.03 -6.11 7.73
CA ILE A 16 1.72 -6.23 6.44
C ILE A 16 3.09 -5.59 6.50
N ILE A 17 3.20 -4.45 7.19
CA ILE A 17 4.45 -3.67 7.31
C ILE A 17 4.71 -3.39 8.79
N PRO A 18 5.96 -3.52 9.27
CA PRO A 18 6.31 -3.20 10.65
C PRO A 18 6.13 -1.71 10.97
N LYS A 19 5.90 -1.41 12.26
CA LYS A 19 5.69 -0.04 12.75
C LYS A 19 6.99 0.77 12.86
N ASP A 20 8.13 0.10 12.93
CA ASP A 20 9.43 0.71 13.12
C ASP A 20 10.05 1.13 11.78
N ASN A 21 10.87 2.19 11.78
CA ASN A 21 11.64 2.67 10.62
C ASN A 21 10.79 3.06 9.39
N ILE A 22 9.57 3.58 9.60
CA ILE A 22 8.65 3.90 8.50
C ILE A 22 9.25 4.85 7.46
N GLU A 23 10.02 5.85 7.88
CA GLU A 23 10.66 6.82 6.98
C GLU A 23 11.61 6.14 5.98
N GLN A 24 12.27 5.06 6.40
CA GLN A 24 13.16 4.29 5.53
C GLN A 24 12.37 3.36 4.60
N GLN A 25 11.15 2.99 4.96
CA GLN A 25 10.30 2.06 4.20
C GLN A 25 9.48 2.75 3.10
N LEU A 26 9.25 4.07 3.22
CA LEU A 26 8.42 4.82 2.26
C LEU A 26 8.88 4.66 0.81
N ASP A 27 10.19 4.78 0.62
CA ASP A 27 10.85 4.80 -0.68
C ASP A 27 11.76 3.56 -0.88
N ALA A 28 11.81 2.65 0.10
CA ALA A 28 12.48 1.37 -0.05
C ALA A 28 11.67 0.43 -0.92
N ASP A 29 12.42 -0.40 -1.65
CA ASP A 29 11.85 -1.55 -2.34
C ASP A 29 11.40 -2.60 -1.32
N LEU A 30 10.09 -2.73 -1.11
CA LEU A 30 9.51 -3.54 -0.04
C LEU A 30 9.89 -5.02 -0.17
N LEU A 31 10.06 -5.52 -1.39
CA LEU A 31 10.44 -6.91 -1.66
C LEU A 31 11.96 -7.12 -1.55
N GLU A 32 12.76 -6.24 -2.16
CA GLU A 32 14.23 -6.36 -2.12
C GLU A 32 14.79 -6.09 -0.71
N ALA A 33 14.18 -5.17 0.04
CA ALA A 33 14.53 -4.91 1.42
C ALA A 33 14.01 -6.00 2.38
N GLY A 34 13.22 -6.97 1.90
CA GLY A 34 12.63 -8.03 2.71
C GLY A 34 11.61 -7.52 3.75
N ILE A 35 11.02 -6.35 3.50
CA ILE A 35 9.97 -5.78 4.36
C ILE A 35 8.68 -6.57 4.20
N ILE A 36 8.38 -6.98 2.96
CA ILE A 36 7.30 -7.90 2.64
C ILE A 36 7.86 -9.09 1.84
N ASP A 37 7.22 -10.24 1.97
CA ASP A 37 7.48 -11.42 1.15
C ASP A 37 6.31 -11.68 0.19
N SER A 38 6.28 -12.85 -0.44
CA SER A 38 5.18 -13.24 -1.32
C SER A 38 3.82 -13.27 -0.63
N MET A 39 3.77 -13.62 0.66
CA MET A 39 2.53 -13.57 1.43
C MET A 39 2.13 -12.14 1.76
N GLY A 40 3.10 -11.28 2.08
CA GLY A 40 2.87 -9.85 2.27
C GLY A 40 2.28 -9.18 1.03
N VAL A 41 2.68 -9.59 -0.18
CA VAL A 41 2.04 -9.10 -1.43
C VAL A 41 0.58 -9.51 -1.52
N VAL A 42 0.25 -10.77 -1.21
CA VAL A 42 -1.14 -11.26 -1.22
C VAL A 42 -1.99 -10.49 -0.20
N LEU A 43 -1.48 -10.28 1.01
CA LEU A 43 -2.18 -9.50 2.04
C LEU A 43 -2.36 -8.03 1.61
N PHE A 44 -1.40 -7.47 0.88
CA PHE A 44 -1.53 -6.14 0.29
C PHE A 44 -2.65 -6.08 -0.75
N GLN A 45 -2.71 -7.08 -1.63
CA GLN A 45 -3.78 -7.18 -2.63
C GLN A 45 -5.15 -7.29 -1.97
N GLU A 46 -5.27 -8.14 -0.94
CA GLU A 46 -6.49 -8.26 -0.15
C GLU A 46 -6.88 -6.94 0.52
N LEU A 47 -5.91 -6.24 1.13
CA LEU A 47 -6.16 -4.93 1.75
C LEU A 47 -6.71 -3.91 0.73
N LEU A 48 -6.10 -3.84 -0.47
CA LEU A 48 -6.54 -2.90 -1.50
C LEU A 48 -7.93 -3.23 -2.04
N SER A 49 -8.20 -4.52 -2.26
CA SER A 49 -9.51 -5.01 -2.70
C SER A 49 -10.57 -4.70 -1.63
N GLU A 50 -10.32 -5.02 -0.36
CA GLU A 50 -11.28 -4.84 0.73
C GLU A 50 -11.55 -3.37 1.10
N LYS A 51 -10.52 -2.52 1.07
CA LYS A 51 -10.63 -1.13 1.55
C LYS A 51 -10.95 -0.12 0.46
N PHE A 52 -10.57 -0.43 -0.77
CA PHE A 52 -10.61 0.54 -1.86
C PHE A 52 -11.29 -0.02 -3.12
N ASP A 53 -11.75 -1.28 -3.11
CA ASP A 53 -12.33 -1.96 -4.28
C ASP A 53 -11.37 -1.98 -5.48
N ILE A 54 -10.06 -2.08 -5.20
CA ILE A 54 -8.99 -2.08 -6.21
C ILE A 54 -8.32 -3.44 -6.25
N ASP A 55 -8.55 -4.15 -7.35
CA ASP A 55 -7.83 -5.39 -7.66
C ASP A 55 -6.55 -5.09 -8.44
N VAL A 56 -5.41 -5.51 -7.88
CA VAL A 56 -4.09 -5.30 -8.47
C VAL A 56 -3.45 -6.64 -8.78
N PRO A 57 -3.03 -6.91 -10.03
CA PRO A 57 -2.34 -8.15 -10.37
C PRO A 57 -0.96 -8.21 -9.73
N THR A 58 -0.52 -9.41 -9.36
CA THR A 58 0.75 -9.65 -8.64
C THR A 58 1.95 -9.17 -9.45
N GLU A 59 1.92 -9.30 -10.78
CA GLU A 59 2.99 -8.82 -11.66
C GLU A 59 3.21 -7.31 -11.53
N LYS A 60 2.14 -6.54 -11.32
CA LYS A 60 2.23 -5.08 -11.15
C LYS A 60 2.88 -4.72 -9.83
N PHE A 61 2.64 -5.48 -8.77
CA PHE A 61 3.37 -5.35 -7.49
C PHE A 61 4.85 -5.62 -7.64
N ILE A 62 5.21 -6.67 -8.38
CA ILE A 62 6.61 -7.07 -8.56
C ILE A 62 7.38 -6.09 -9.45
N ILE A 63 6.73 -5.48 -10.46
CA ILE A 63 7.40 -4.67 -11.47
C ILE A 63 7.32 -3.16 -11.16
N GLU A 64 6.17 -2.67 -10.71
CA GLU A 64 5.86 -1.24 -10.65
C GLU A 64 5.60 -0.72 -9.24
N LEU A 65 4.91 -1.51 -8.40
CA LEU A 65 4.43 -1.06 -7.08
C LEU A 65 5.33 -1.57 -5.95
N ARG A 66 6.64 -1.34 -6.11
CA ARG A 66 7.65 -1.87 -5.18
C ARG A 66 7.89 -0.99 -3.95
N THR A 67 7.30 0.21 -3.88
CA THR A 67 7.43 1.12 -2.72
C THR A 67 6.05 1.54 -2.20
N LEU A 68 5.97 1.92 -0.93
CA LEU A 68 4.74 2.44 -0.34
C LEU A 68 4.22 3.68 -1.08
N ARG A 69 5.12 4.55 -1.53
CA ARG A 69 4.77 5.73 -2.32
C ARG A 69 4.17 5.35 -3.67
N ALA A 70 4.79 4.41 -4.40
CA ALA A 70 4.28 3.96 -5.69
C ALA A 70 2.89 3.31 -5.57
N ILE A 71 2.66 2.51 -4.51
CA ILE A 71 1.34 1.93 -4.23
C ILE A 71 0.34 3.04 -3.91
N SER A 72 0.71 3.98 -3.04
CA SER A 72 -0.14 5.11 -2.66
C SER A 72 -0.55 5.96 -3.85
N ASP A 73 0.39 6.30 -4.73
CA ASP A 73 0.14 7.08 -5.94
C ASP A 73 -0.76 6.31 -6.91
N TYR A 74 -0.52 5.01 -7.09
CA TYR A 74 -1.35 4.16 -7.93
C TYR A 74 -2.80 4.11 -7.46
N VAL A 75 -3.03 3.89 -6.16
CA VAL A 75 -4.37 3.80 -5.59
C VAL A 75 -5.10 5.13 -5.71
N GLN A 76 -4.44 6.25 -5.42
CA GLN A 76 -5.04 7.58 -5.57
C GLN A 76 -5.50 7.87 -7.00
N LEU A 77 -4.84 7.33 -8.02
CA LEU A 77 -5.24 7.47 -9.42
C LEU A 77 -6.47 6.62 -9.80
N GLN A 78 -6.82 5.61 -9.00
CA GLN A 78 -8.00 4.78 -9.23
C GLN A 78 -9.24 5.30 -8.50
N LEU A 79 -9.05 6.05 -7.40
CA LEU A 79 -10.14 6.58 -6.59
C LEU A 79 -10.73 7.85 -7.20
N THR A 80 -12.04 8.02 -7.05
CA THR A 80 -12.72 9.30 -7.24
C THR A 80 -12.39 10.28 -6.11
N GLU A 81 -12.67 11.56 -6.33
CA GLU A 81 -12.46 12.61 -5.32
C GLU A 81 -13.25 12.32 -4.02
N GLU A 82 -14.50 11.86 -4.15
CA GLU A 82 -15.34 11.49 -3.00
C GLU A 82 -14.74 10.30 -2.21
N GLU A 83 -14.29 9.25 -2.90
CA GLU A 83 -13.67 8.08 -2.26
C GLU A 83 -12.35 8.43 -1.58
N LEU A 84 -11.55 9.32 -2.19
CA LEU A 84 -10.30 9.78 -1.62
C LEU A 84 -10.52 10.61 -0.35
N GLU A 85 -11.53 11.49 -0.35
CA GLU A 85 -11.92 12.25 0.83
C GLU A 85 -12.39 11.33 1.96
N LEU A 86 -13.23 10.33 1.64
CA LEU A 86 -13.69 9.31 2.59
C LEU A 86 -12.54 8.47 3.17
N ALA A 87 -11.57 8.09 2.34
CA ALA A 87 -10.40 7.35 2.79
C ALA A 87 -9.51 8.19 3.72
N CYS A 88 -9.46 9.51 3.53
CA CYS A 88 -8.61 10.44 4.27
C CYS A 88 -9.28 11.11 5.47
N ALA A 89 -10.60 10.98 5.62
CA ALA A 89 -11.40 11.48 6.74
C ALA A 89 -11.16 10.68 8.04
#